data_AF-A0AA90V4T4-F1
#
_entry.id   AF-A0AA90V4T4-F1
#
_cell.length_a   1.000
_cell.length_b   1.000
_cell.length_c   1.000
_cell.angle_alpha   90.00
_cell.angle_beta   90.00
_cell.angle_gamma   90.00
#
_symmetry.space_group_name_H-M   'P 1'
#
loop_
_entity.id
_entity.type
_entity.pdbx_description
1 polymer ?
#
loop_
_entity_poly.entity_id
_entity_poly.type
_entity_poly.pdbx_seq_one_letter_code
_entity_poly.pdbx_strand_id
1 'polypeptide(L)'
;MTSQGIYYVNPDIVKDNKEYVDAWKVTISKVTCEHAGEPDKNGQLKVLSSLKTLEPGTICTDSYLIIGKFETEKEADNLRSYLATKFARFMLLTAVSSINLSKDKFRFVPLQDFSRPWTDADLYAKYNLTEDEIAYIEQLIKPMD
;
A
#
# COMPACT_ATOMS: atom_id res chain seq x y z
N MET A 1 15.61 19.96 14.91
CA MET A 1 14.97 18.80 14.27
C MET A 1 13.53 18.78 14.75
N THR A 2 12.55 19.09 13.89
CA THR A 2 11.13 18.98 14.24
C THR A 2 10.68 17.54 13.99
N SER A 3 9.80 17.02 14.84
CA SER A 3 9.34 15.61 14.84
C SER A 3 8.49 15.21 13.62
N GLN A 4 8.35 16.09 12.62
CA GLN A 4 7.49 15.86 11.46
C GLN A 4 8.20 15.24 10.25
N GLY A 5 9.54 15.25 10.21
CA GLY A 5 10.31 14.56 9.15
C GLY A 5 10.13 15.10 7.73
N ILE A 6 9.58 16.32 7.57
CA ILE A 6 9.44 17.01 6.28
C ILE A 6 10.59 18.01 6.13
N TYR A 7 11.22 18.00 4.95
CA TYR A 7 12.32 18.91 4.60
C TYR A 7 12.10 19.45 3.20
N TYR A 8 12.43 20.73 3.00
CA TYR A 8 12.42 21.36 1.68
C TYR A 8 13.81 21.27 1.08
N VAL A 9 13.86 20.99 -0.22
CA VAL A 9 15.10 20.78 -0.98
C VAL A 9 15.02 21.56 -2.29
N ASN A 10 16.17 21.92 -2.85
CA ASN A 10 16.21 22.49 -4.20
C ASN A 10 15.74 21.40 -5.21
N PRO A 11 14.81 21.69 -6.14
CA PRO A 11 14.40 20.75 -7.18
C PRO A 11 15.57 20.10 -7.96
N ASP A 12 16.70 20.80 -8.10
CA ASP A 12 17.91 20.32 -8.76
C ASP A 12 18.55 19.09 -8.08
N ILE A 13 18.20 18.80 -6.82
CA ILE A 13 18.65 17.57 -6.17
C ILE A 13 18.00 16.31 -6.76
N VAL A 14 16.83 16.46 -7.38
CA VAL A 14 16.08 15.35 -7.97
C VAL A 14 16.67 15.09 -9.36
N LYS A 15 17.55 14.10 -9.44
CA LYS A 15 18.25 13.76 -10.68
C LYS A 15 17.43 12.85 -11.60
N ASP A 16 16.63 11.97 -11.00
CA ASP A 16 15.87 10.93 -11.69
C ASP A 16 14.38 10.98 -11.32
N ASN A 17 13.52 10.33 -12.12
CA ASN A 17 12.08 10.20 -11.88
C ASN A 17 11.35 11.54 -11.70
N LYS A 18 11.79 12.59 -12.41
CA LYS A 18 11.22 13.95 -12.33
C LYS A 18 9.73 13.98 -12.65
N GLU A 19 9.26 13.07 -13.49
CA GLU A 19 7.86 12.91 -13.86
C GLU A 19 6.94 12.48 -12.69
N TYR A 20 7.51 12.08 -11.56
CA TYR A 20 6.77 11.78 -10.34
C TYR A 20 6.65 12.98 -9.41
N VAL A 21 7.50 14.01 -9.55
CA VAL A 21 7.52 15.16 -8.62
C VAL A 21 6.16 15.84 -8.61
N ASP A 22 5.64 16.21 -9.77
CA ASP A 22 4.41 16.98 -9.93
C ASP A 22 3.13 16.11 -10.01
N ALA A 23 3.22 14.83 -9.64
CA ALA A 23 2.09 13.90 -9.69
C ALA A 23 1.61 13.51 -8.29
N TRP A 24 0.36 13.06 -8.17
CA TRP A 24 -0.11 12.36 -6.99
C TRP A 24 0.51 10.96 -6.92
N LYS A 25 0.97 10.55 -5.75
CA LYS A 25 1.68 9.28 -5.57
C LYS A 25 1.10 8.50 -4.40
N VAL A 26 0.98 7.19 -4.52
CA VAL A 26 0.71 6.30 -3.38
C VAL A 26 1.99 5.62 -2.97
N THR A 27 2.32 5.70 -1.69
CA THR A 27 3.55 5.14 -1.14
C THR A 27 3.29 4.20 0.02
N ILE A 28 4.17 3.22 0.16
CA ILE A 28 4.24 2.31 1.31
C ILE A 28 5.66 2.27 1.85
N SER A 29 5.83 1.89 3.12
CA SER A 29 7.14 1.53 3.63
C SER A 29 7.72 0.33 2.88
N LYS A 30 9.03 0.35 2.60
CA LYS A 30 9.74 -0.83 2.06
C LYS A 30 9.78 -1.99 3.04
N VAL A 31 9.60 -1.75 4.32
CA VAL A 31 9.65 -2.81 5.35
C VAL A 31 8.23 -3.06 5.86
N THR A 32 7.83 -4.33 5.90
CA THR A 32 6.61 -4.77 6.59
C THR A 32 6.65 -4.38 8.07
N CYS A 33 5.53 -4.51 8.80
CA CYS A 33 5.54 -4.14 10.22
C CYS A 33 6.60 -4.88 11.05
N GLU A 34 7.12 -4.17 12.06
CA GLU A 34 8.10 -4.65 13.03
C GLU A 34 7.57 -5.91 13.74
N HIS A 35 8.46 -6.89 13.93
CA HIS A 35 8.22 -8.33 14.23
C HIS A 35 7.88 -9.21 13.02
N ALA A 36 8.51 -9.02 11.87
CA ALA A 36 8.66 -10.07 10.83
C ALA A 36 7.38 -10.81 10.36
N GLY A 37 6.21 -10.15 10.38
CA GLY A 37 4.96 -10.84 10.04
C GLY A 37 4.52 -11.82 11.13
N GLU A 38 4.88 -11.58 12.39
CA GLU A 38 4.33 -12.28 13.53
C GLU A 38 2.89 -11.81 13.78
N PRO A 39 1.97 -12.75 14.06
CA PRO A 39 0.61 -12.41 14.43
C PRO A 39 0.58 -11.68 15.77
N ASP A 40 -0.35 -10.74 15.92
CA ASP A 40 -0.64 -10.15 17.21
C ASP A 40 -1.29 -11.16 18.17
N LYS A 41 -1.61 -10.72 19.39
CA LYS A 41 -2.23 -11.57 20.42
C LYS A 41 -3.53 -12.27 19.98
N ASN A 42 -4.19 -11.79 18.92
CA ASN A 42 -5.42 -12.33 18.37
C ASN A 42 -5.17 -13.22 17.13
N GLY A 43 -3.91 -13.48 16.76
CA GLY A 43 -3.58 -14.23 15.55
C GLY A 43 -3.55 -13.39 14.27
N GLN A 44 -3.68 -12.06 14.36
CA GLN A 44 -3.84 -11.20 13.18
C GLN A 44 -2.53 -10.60 12.69
N LEU A 45 -2.37 -10.52 11.38
CA LEU A 45 -1.18 -10.02 10.71
C LEU A 45 -1.36 -8.58 10.23
N LYS A 46 -0.36 -7.74 10.52
CA LYS A 46 -0.24 -6.40 9.95
C LYS A 46 0.76 -6.41 8.79
N VAL A 47 0.25 -6.43 7.56
CA VAL A 47 1.07 -6.59 6.34
C VAL A 47 1.82 -5.31 5.95
N LEU A 48 1.12 -4.17 5.95
CA LEU A 48 1.69 -2.86 5.61
C LEU A 48 1.84 -1.99 6.86
N SER A 49 3.01 -1.38 7.03
CA SER A 49 3.33 -0.51 8.17
C SER A 49 2.92 0.93 7.94
N SER A 50 2.98 1.39 6.69
CA SER A 50 2.49 2.70 6.27
C SER A 50 1.92 2.63 4.86
N LEU A 51 0.92 3.49 4.62
CA LEU A 51 0.25 3.63 3.34
C LEU A 51 -0.22 5.08 3.22
N LYS A 52 0.43 5.86 2.37
CA LYS A 52 0.27 7.32 2.30
C LYS A 52 0.09 7.79 0.86
N THR A 53 -0.81 8.74 0.67
CA THR A 53 -0.89 9.56 -0.54
C THR A 53 0.08 10.74 -0.37
N LEU A 54 0.89 11.03 -1.39
CA LEU A 54 1.74 12.21 -1.47
C LEU A 54 1.24 13.13 -2.58
N GLU A 55 1.14 14.41 -2.26
CA GLU A 55 0.74 15.47 -3.19
C GLU A 55 1.84 15.81 -4.22
N PRO A 56 1.47 16.44 -5.35
CA PRO A 56 2.41 17.09 -6.25
C PRO A 56 3.41 18.00 -5.53
N GLY A 57 4.66 18.02 -5.97
CA GLY A 57 5.76 18.75 -5.33
C GLY A 57 6.39 18.03 -4.13
N THR A 58 5.83 16.90 -3.68
CA THR A 58 6.41 16.09 -2.60
C THR A 58 7.23 14.92 -3.14
N ILE A 59 8.38 14.63 -2.54
CA ILE A 59 9.21 13.44 -2.80
C ILE A 59 9.40 12.64 -1.51
N CYS A 60 9.72 11.35 -1.64
CA CYS A 60 10.02 10.47 -0.51
C CYS A 60 11.45 9.94 -0.58
N THR A 61 12.01 9.58 0.58
CA THR A 61 13.30 8.90 0.66
C THR A 61 13.19 7.43 0.26
N ASP A 62 14.33 6.77 0.09
CA ASP A 62 14.40 5.37 -0.34
C ASP A 62 13.72 4.38 0.62
N SER A 63 13.41 4.76 1.87
CA SER A 63 12.67 3.89 2.80
C SER A 63 11.21 3.64 2.38
N TYR A 64 10.72 4.34 1.35
CA TYR A 64 9.38 4.19 0.79
C TYR A 64 9.41 3.69 -0.65
N LEU A 65 8.39 2.94 -1.05
CA LEU A 65 8.12 2.57 -2.44
C LEU A 65 6.95 3.38 -2.96
N ILE A 66 7.09 3.91 -4.18
CA ILE A 66 5.97 4.45 -4.95
C ILE A 66 5.26 3.28 -5.64
N ILE A 67 3.99 3.08 -5.32
CA ILE A 67 3.16 2.00 -5.89
C ILE A 67 2.39 2.49 -7.12
N GLY A 68 1.98 3.75 -7.14
CA GLY A 68 1.24 4.33 -8.25
C GLY A 68 1.46 5.83 -8.38
N LYS A 69 1.26 6.32 -9.60
CA LYS A 69 1.33 7.72 -10.00
C LYS A 69 0.01 8.10 -10.68
N PHE A 70 -0.58 9.22 -10.29
CA PHE A 70 -1.89 9.68 -10.76
C PHE A 70 -1.89 11.18 -11.02
N GLU A 71 -2.82 11.61 -11.86
CA GLU A 71 -3.06 13.03 -12.15
C GLU A 71 -3.97 13.66 -11.08
N THR A 72 -4.83 12.85 -10.44
CA THR A 72 -5.80 13.33 -9.45
C THR A 72 -5.61 12.69 -8.08
N GLU A 73 -5.90 13.46 -7.03
CA GLU A 73 -5.94 12.97 -5.64
C GLU A 73 -6.90 11.79 -5.50
N LYS A 74 -8.07 11.88 -6.15
CA LYS A 74 -9.12 10.87 -6.08
C LYS A 74 -8.65 9.50 -6.55
N GLU A 75 -7.94 9.41 -7.66
CA GLU A 75 -7.43 8.13 -8.16
C GLU A 75 -6.32 7.57 -7.25
N ALA A 76 -5.46 8.45 -6.73
CA ALA A 76 -4.46 8.05 -5.75
C ALA A 76 -5.12 7.49 -4.48
N ASP A 77 -6.16 8.14 -3.98
CA ASP A 77 -6.91 7.67 -2.81
C ASP A 77 -7.72 6.40 -3.08
N ASN A 78 -8.19 6.18 -4.31
CA ASN A 78 -8.81 4.92 -4.71
C ASN A 78 -7.79 3.76 -4.71
N LEU A 79 -6.55 3.98 -5.18
CA LEU A 79 -5.48 2.98 -5.03
C LEU A 79 -5.12 2.79 -3.54
N ARG A 80 -5.01 3.87 -2.77
CA ARG A 80 -4.69 3.81 -1.35
C ARG A 80 -5.74 3.00 -0.59
N SER A 81 -7.02 3.28 -0.79
CA SER A 81 -8.12 2.53 -0.16
C SER A 81 -8.14 1.06 -0.62
N TYR A 82 -7.91 0.78 -1.90
CA TYR A 82 -7.74 -0.59 -2.38
C TYR A 82 -6.62 -1.34 -1.65
N LEU A 83 -5.43 -0.74 -1.51
CA LEU A 83 -4.31 -1.35 -0.78
C LEU A 83 -4.57 -1.48 0.73
N ALA A 84 -5.52 -0.72 1.29
CA ALA A 84 -5.94 -0.84 2.68
C ALA A 84 -6.93 -2.00 2.91
N THR A 85 -7.57 -2.53 1.87
CA THR A 85 -8.45 -3.71 1.97
C THR A 85 -7.73 -4.91 2.54
N LYS A 86 -8.45 -5.79 3.25
CA LYS A 86 -7.89 -7.06 3.72
C LYS A 86 -7.55 -7.96 2.54
N PHE A 87 -8.36 -7.95 1.48
CA PHE A 87 -8.11 -8.69 0.24
C PHE A 87 -6.74 -8.37 -0.36
N ALA A 88 -6.45 -7.10 -0.67
CA ALA A 88 -5.20 -6.73 -1.32
C ALA A 88 -3.98 -7.08 -0.45
N ARG A 89 -4.11 -6.89 0.87
CA ARG A 89 -3.05 -7.21 1.84
C ARG A 89 -2.86 -8.71 2.03
N PHE A 90 -3.92 -9.50 1.95
CA PHE A 90 -3.85 -10.96 1.91
C PHE A 90 -3.12 -11.43 0.65
N MET A 91 -3.49 -10.92 -0.52
CA MET A 91 -2.81 -11.26 -1.79
C MET A 91 -1.32 -10.89 -1.74
N LEU A 92 -0.98 -9.72 -1.19
CA LEU A 92 0.41 -9.33 -0.96
C LEU A 92 1.12 -10.32 -0.03
N LEU A 93 0.52 -10.67 1.11
CA LEU A 93 1.08 -11.60 2.08
C LEU A 93 1.45 -12.95 1.45
N THR A 94 0.65 -13.46 0.50
CA THR A 94 0.95 -14.75 -0.17
C THR A 94 2.29 -14.76 -0.94
N ALA A 95 2.80 -13.59 -1.35
CA ALA A 95 4.09 -13.45 -2.04
C ALA A 95 5.24 -13.01 -1.11
N VAL A 96 4.91 -12.55 0.10
CA VAL A 96 5.88 -12.03 1.07
C VAL A 96 6.63 -13.20 1.70
N SER A 97 7.92 -13.31 1.35
CA SER A 97 8.84 -14.31 1.89
C SER A 97 9.90 -13.71 2.83
N SER A 98 9.97 -12.38 2.90
CA SER A 98 10.89 -11.62 3.74
C SER A 98 10.28 -10.26 4.08
N ILE A 99 10.84 -9.59 5.08
CA ILE A 99 10.34 -8.28 5.56
C ILE A 99 10.47 -7.16 4.54
N ASN A 100 11.32 -7.33 3.52
CA ASN A 100 11.57 -6.30 2.51
C ASN A 100 10.58 -6.45 1.35
N LEU A 101 9.75 -5.44 1.17
CA LEU A 101 8.84 -5.31 0.06
C LEU A 101 9.58 -4.78 -1.16
N SER A 102 9.27 -5.38 -2.30
CA SER A 102 9.79 -5.02 -3.61
C SER A 102 8.73 -5.37 -4.66
N LYS A 103 8.94 -4.92 -5.90
CA LYS A 103 7.95 -5.06 -6.98
C LYS A 103 7.48 -6.51 -7.19
N ASP A 104 8.34 -7.50 -7.02
CA ASP A 104 8.01 -8.94 -7.15
C ASP A 104 6.97 -9.40 -6.13
N LYS A 105 6.88 -8.75 -4.96
CA LYS A 105 5.90 -9.09 -3.92
C LYS A 105 4.47 -8.73 -4.31
N PHE A 106 4.30 -7.87 -5.31
CA PHE A 106 2.97 -7.49 -5.80
C PHE A 106 2.46 -8.39 -6.94
N ARG A 107 3.19 -9.45 -7.31
CA ARG A 107 2.85 -10.30 -8.46
C ARG A 107 1.46 -10.94 -8.41
N PHE A 108 0.89 -11.14 -7.22
CA PHE A 108 -0.43 -11.73 -7.03
C PHE A 108 -1.48 -10.69 -6.66
N VAL A 109 -1.10 -9.41 -6.45
CA VAL A 109 -2.03 -8.33 -6.13
C VAL A 109 -2.67 -7.85 -7.45
N PRO A 110 -3.96 -8.06 -7.68
CA PRO A 110 -4.55 -7.77 -8.99
C PRO A 110 -4.72 -6.27 -9.23
N LEU A 111 -4.28 -5.77 -10.39
CA LEU A 111 -4.49 -4.38 -10.79
C LEU A 111 -5.99 -4.09 -10.99
N GLN A 112 -6.47 -2.99 -10.40
CA GLN A 112 -7.85 -2.54 -10.52
C GLN A 112 -7.96 -1.26 -11.35
N ASP A 113 -9.19 -0.94 -11.76
CA ASP A 113 -9.53 0.40 -12.24
C ASP A 113 -9.72 1.33 -11.03
N PHE A 114 -8.84 2.32 -10.91
CA PHE A 114 -8.85 3.30 -9.81
C PHE A 114 -9.62 4.58 -10.14
N SER A 115 -10.38 4.62 -11.22
CA SER A 115 -11.39 5.68 -11.46
C SER A 115 -12.53 5.64 -10.41
N ARG A 116 -12.68 4.50 -9.72
CA ARG A 116 -13.62 4.27 -8.62
C ARG A 116 -12.94 3.60 -7.40
N PRO A 117 -13.51 3.73 -6.19
CA PRO A 117 -13.03 3.02 -5.02
C PRO A 117 -13.39 1.52 -5.07
N TRP A 118 -12.67 0.74 -4.27
CA TRP A 118 -12.89 -0.70 -4.07
C TRP A 118 -12.99 -1.00 -2.58
N THR A 119 -13.99 -1.80 -2.21
CA THR A 119 -14.15 -2.34 -0.87
C THR A 119 -13.79 -3.83 -0.83
N ASP A 120 -13.56 -4.38 0.36
CA ASP A 120 -13.40 -5.82 0.55
C ASP A 120 -14.61 -6.59 -0.03
N ALA A 121 -15.85 -6.12 0.20
CA ALA A 121 -17.06 -6.73 -0.35
C ALA A 121 -17.09 -6.73 -1.89
N ASP A 122 -16.71 -5.62 -2.53
CA ASP A 122 -16.62 -5.56 -4.00
C ASP A 122 -15.63 -6.58 -4.55
N LEU A 123 -14.48 -6.75 -3.87
CA LEU A 123 -13.41 -7.63 -4.29
C LEU A 123 -13.76 -9.10 -4.07
N TYR A 124 -14.37 -9.44 -2.93
CA TYR A 124 -14.84 -10.78 -2.65
C TYR A 124 -15.88 -11.24 -3.68
N ALA A 125 -16.84 -10.37 -4.00
CA ALA A 125 -17.83 -10.64 -5.03
C ALA A 125 -17.18 -10.74 -6.43
N LYS A 126 -16.27 -9.82 -6.78
CA LYS A 126 -15.61 -9.82 -8.10
C LYS A 126 -14.79 -11.09 -8.37
N TYR A 127 -14.14 -11.63 -7.34
CA TYR A 127 -13.29 -12.82 -7.46
C TYR A 127 -13.98 -14.12 -7.02
N ASN A 128 -15.29 -14.08 -6.73
CA ASN A 128 -16.10 -15.22 -6.31
C ASN A 128 -15.52 -15.99 -5.12
N LEU A 129 -15.06 -15.27 -4.10
CA LEU A 129 -14.58 -15.92 -2.87
C LEU A 129 -15.76 -16.58 -2.13
N THR A 130 -15.50 -17.76 -1.59
CA THR A 130 -16.42 -18.49 -0.73
C THR A 130 -16.48 -17.89 0.67
N GLU A 131 -17.53 -18.20 1.42
CA GLU A 131 -17.68 -17.72 2.81
C GLU A 131 -16.50 -18.15 3.70
N ASP A 132 -15.97 -19.36 3.51
CA ASP A 132 -14.82 -19.88 4.25
C ASP A 132 -13.53 -19.11 3.91
N GLU A 133 -13.31 -18.78 2.64
CA GLU A 133 -12.15 -17.97 2.21
C GLU A 133 -12.24 -16.54 2.76
N ILE A 134 -13.43 -15.94 2.72
CA ILE A 134 -13.68 -14.61 3.29
C ILE A 134 -13.41 -14.65 4.80
N ALA A 135 -13.98 -15.62 5.53
CA ALA A 135 -13.77 -15.76 6.96
C ALA A 135 -12.30 -15.93 7.32
N TYR A 136 -11.55 -16.71 6.53
CA TYR A 136 -10.11 -16.88 6.71
C TYR A 136 -9.34 -15.57 6.54
N ILE A 137 -9.62 -14.79 5.48
CA ILE A 137 -8.99 -13.48 5.25
C ILE A 137 -9.33 -12.51 6.39
N GLU A 138 -10.60 -12.46 6.78
CA GLU A 138 -11.11 -11.57 7.83
C GLU A 138 -10.47 -11.85 9.20
N GLN A 139 -10.26 -13.13 9.50
CA GLN A 139 -9.58 -13.59 10.71
C GLN A 139 -8.07 -13.28 10.66
N LEU A 140 -7.42 -13.54 9.52
CA LEU A 140 -5.97 -13.45 9.40
C LEU A 140 -5.46 -12.01 9.30
N ILE A 141 -6.13 -11.14 8.55
CA ILE A 141 -5.62 -9.80 8.26
C ILE A 141 -6.22 -8.77 9.21
N LYS A 142 -5.32 -8.05 9.90
CA LYS A 142 -5.73 -6.97 10.81
C LYS A 142 -6.42 -5.84 10.04
N PRO A 143 -7.54 -5.28 10.52
CA PRO A 143 -8.10 -4.05 9.97
C PRO A 143 -7.06 -2.91 9.89
N MET A 144 -7.15 -2.08 8.86
CA MET A 144 -6.43 -0.81 8.79
C MET A 144 -7.45 0.31 8.94
N ASP A 145 -7.20 1.19 9.91
CA ASP A 145 -7.99 2.39 10.16
C ASP A 145 -7.56 3.53 9.21
#